data_AF-A0A2T2S6J6-F1
#
_entry.id   AF-A0A2T2S6J6-F1
#
_cell.length_a   1.000
_cell.length_b   1.000
_cell.length_c   1.000
_cell.angle_alpha   90.00
_cell.angle_beta   90.00
_cell.angle_gamma   90.00
#
_symmetry.space_group_name_H-M   'P 1'
#
loop_
_entity.id
_entity.type
_entity.pdbx_description
1 polymer ?
#
loop_
_entity_poly.entity_id
_entity_poly.type
_entity_poly.pdbx_seq_one_letter_code
_entity_poly.pdbx_strand_id
1 'polypeptide(L)'
;MSIWSRFTRAVKSLFGGAVSAMEDPRTILEQNIRELNDQVPEMNENIATVKANKIMLEKEVKKTEDRVEQLSSRIRTALKSDREDIAKKYAKRLDDQKESLERTKEQLKGAERAYEKALKVKKAFMREKEKKIQEAKDALRQHERAQWQAEIADTMEQFEVSGLDQTHDEMVRRLDEESAKNEARMEMALDSVDTEALQIEEDAEELRAQQVVDEFKADMGMAEADEPLGQESVEEETIDVPEDEEIEEPSKTIGKQRNKSE
;
A
#
# COMPACT_ATOMS: atom_id res chain seq x y z
N MET A 1 -12.43 3.72 25.64
CA MET A 1 -13.01 3.84 24.28
C MET A 1 -12.25 2.89 23.36
N SER A 2 -12.94 1.99 22.66
CA SER A 2 -12.31 0.97 21.81
C SER A 2 -11.67 1.60 20.55
N ILE A 3 -10.53 1.10 20.09
CA ILE A 3 -9.85 1.54 18.84
C ILE A 3 -10.83 1.50 17.66
N TRP A 4 -11.74 0.53 17.66
CA TRP A 4 -12.83 0.41 16.69
C TRP A 4 -13.81 1.59 16.69
N SER A 5 -14.13 2.14 17.87
CA SER A 5 -14.98 3.33 18.00
C SER A 5 -14.30 4.61 17.52
N ARG A 6 -12.96 4.63 17.51
CA ARG A 6 -12.16 5.74 16.98
C ARG A 6 -12.07 5.66 15.47
N PHE A 7 -11.81 4.47 14.93
CA PHE A 7 -11.81 4.20 13.48
C PHE A 7 -13.16 4.50 12.83
N THR A 8 -14.26 3.97 13.38
CA THR A 8 -15.61 4.21 12.85
C THR A 8 -16.03 5.69 12.94
N ARG A 9 -15.56 6.43 13.97
CA ARG A 9 -15.80 7.86 14.09
C ARG A 9 -14.97 8.69 13.12
N ALA A 10 -13.73 8.28 12.85
CA ALA A 10 -12.87 8.89 11.84
C ALA A 10 -13.48 8.71 10.45
N VAL A 11 -13.89 7.48 10.10
CA VAL A 11 -14.60 7.20 8.83
C VAL A 11 -15.89 8.02 8.73
N LYS A 12 -16.66 8.16 9.82
CA LYS A 12 -17.92 8.92 9.81
C LYS A 12 -17.72 10.44 9.74
N SER A 13 -16.61 10.99 10.22
CA SER A 13 -16.31 12.42 10.06
C SER A 13 -15.86 12.77 8.63
N LEU A 14 -15.28 11.82 7.89
CA LEU A 14 -14.91 11.99 6.47
C LEU A 14 -16.11 12.19 5.52
N PHE A 15 -17.35 11.96 5.97
CA PHE A 15 -18.58 12.25 5.21
C PHE A 15 -19.37 13.44 5.77
N GLY A 16 -18.92 14.02 6.88
CA GLY A 16 -19.70 15.01 7.65
C GLY A 16 -19.18 16.43 7.60
N GLY A 17 -18.04 16.70 6.96
CA GLY A 17 -17.38 18.01 6.99
C GLY A 17 -17.44 18.74 5.66
N ALA A 18 -18.49 19.54 5.44
CA ALA A 18 -18.41 20.70 4.56
C ALA A 18 -17.97 21.87 5.43
N VAL A 19 -16.69 22.26 5.38
CA VAL A 19 -16.19 23.45 6.10
C VAL A 19 -15.24 24.24 5.19
N SER A 20 -15.49 25.55 5.19
CA SER A 20 -14.72 26.68 4.62
C SER A 20 -15.00 27.04 3.17
N ALA A 21 -15.85 28.06 2.99
CA ALA A 21 -16.23 28.67 1.72
C ALA A 21 -15.25 29.78 1.26
N MET A 22 -13.95 29.66 1.56
CA MET A 22 -12.96 30.71 1.25
C MET A 22 -11.67 30.24 0.55
N GLU A 23 -11.45 28.93 0.39
CA GLU A 23 -10.35 28.41 -0.43
C GLU A 23 -10.89 27.92 -1.79
N ASP A 24 -10.07 28.04 -2.83
CA ASP A 24 -10.40 27.60 -4.19
C ASP A 24 -10.96 26.15 -4.13
N PRO A 25 -12.17 25.89 -4.64
CA PRO A 25 -12.78 24.56 -4.68
C PRO A 25 -11.84 23.48 -5.23
N ARG A 26 -10.94 23.85 -6.15
CA ARG A 26 -9.90 22.97 -6.69
C ARG A 26 -8.94 22.48 -5.60
N THR A 27 -8.37 23.39 -4.82
CA THR A 27 -7.38 23.06 -3.77
C THR A 27 -7.99 22.14 -2.72
N ILE A 28 -9.26 22.35 -2.38
CA ILE A 28 -9.99 21.50 -1.44
C ILE A 28 -10.13 20.07 -1.99
N LEU A 29 -10.47 19.90 -3.28
CA LEU A 29 -10.61 18.58 -3.90
C LEU A 29 -9.26 17.85 -4.00
N GLU A 30 -8.20 18.55 -4.41
CA GLU A 30 -6.84 18.01 -4.46
C GLU A 30 -6.35 17.58 -3.08
N GLN A 31 -6.63 18.39 -2.06
CA GLN A 31 -6.30 18.06 -0.67
C GLN A 31 -7.07 16.82 -0.18
N ASN A 32 -8.38 16.73 -0.45
CA ASN A 32 -9.17 15.54 -0.10
C ASN A 32 -8.61 14.26 -0.75
N ILE A 33 -8.19 14.34 -2.02
CA ILE A 33 -7.53 13.20 -2.71
C ILE A 33 -6.23 12.82 -2.00
N ARG A 34 -5.39 13.79 -1.65
CA ARG A 34 -4.15 13.55 -0.91
C ARG A 34 -4.42 12.91 0.45
N GLU A 35 -5.35 13.44 1.23
CA GLU A 35 -5.74 12.89 2.54
C GLU A 35 -6.24 11.44 2.45
N LEU A 36 -7.02 11.11 1.41
CA LEU A 36 -7.47 9.74 1.16
C LEU A 36 -6.30 8.80 0.81
N ASN A 37 -5.28 9.30 0.09
CA ASN A 37 -4.07 8.54 -0.19
C ASN A 37 -3.23 8.31 1.08
N ASP A 38 -3.08 9.34 1.90
CA ASP A 38 -2.29 9.31 3.14
C ASP A 38 -2.87 8.37 4.20
N GLN A 39 -4.17 8.11 4.16
CA GLN A 39 -4.84 7.15 5.05
C GLN A 39 -4.57 5.68 4.70
N VAL A 40 -4.14 5.37 3.47
CA VAL A 40 -3.87 3.98 3.06
C VAL A 40 -2.74 3.34 3.87
N PRO A 41 -1.57 4.01 4.06
CA PRO A 41 -0.52 3.54 4.96
C PRO A 41 -1.01 3.27 6.39
N GLU A 42 -1.72 4.22 7.01
CA GLU A 42 -2.19 4.08 8.39
C GLU A 42 -3.16 2.91 8.55
N MET A 43 -4.07 2.73 7.59
CA MET A 43 -4.97 1.59 7.57
C MET A 43 -4.20 0.26 7.43
N ASN A 44 -3.20 0.21 6.55
CA ASN A 44 -2.36 -0.98 6.38
C ASN A 44 -1.60 -1.34 7.66
N GLU A 45 -1.08 -0.35 8.37
CA GLU A 45 -0.39 -0.55 9.67
C GLU A 45 -1.34 -1.14 10.73
N ASN A 46 -2.55 -0.59 10.84
CA ASN A 46 -3.57 -1.10 11.75
C ASN A 46 -3.94 -2.56 11.41
N ILE A 47 -4.09 -2.89 10.13
CA ILE A 47 -4.36 -4.27 9.67
C ILE A 47 -3.17 -5.19 9.97
N ALA A 48 -1.94 -4.71 9.80
CA ALA A 48 -0.74 -5.46 10.12
C ALA A 48 -0.67 -5.79 11.62
N THR A 49 -1.09 -4.88 12.50
CA THR A 49 -1.17 -5.13 13.95
C THR A 49 -2.21 -6.21 14.26
N VAL A 50 -3.39 -6.17 13.63
CA VAL A 50 -4.42 -7.21 13.78
C VAL A 50 -3.90 -8.56 13.27
N LYS A 51 -3.18 -8.58 12.13
CA LYS A 51 -2.54 -9.77 11.57
C LYS A 51 -1.47 -10.32 12.51
N ALA A 52 -0.65 -9.46 13.10
CA ALA A 52 0.40 -9.86 14.04
C ALA A 52 -0.20 -10.55 15.27
N ASN A 53 -1.29 -10.02 15.83
CA ASN A 53 -2.02 -10.67 16.92
C ASN A 53 -2.53 -12.06 16.53
N LYS A 54 -3.12 -12.19 15.33
CA LYS A 54 -3.54 -13.49 14.79
C LYS A 54 -2.36 -14.48 14.71
N ILE A 55 -1.24 -14.07 14.11
CA ILE A 55 -0.03 -14.91 13.97
C ILE A 55 0.55 -15.31 15.33
N MET A 56 0.54 -14.40 16.30
CA MET A 56 0.99 -14.68 17.66
C MET A 56 0.16 -15.80 18.27
N LEU A 57 -1.17 -15.72 18.17
CA LEU A 57 -2.09 -16.76 18.66
C LEU A 57 -1.92 -18.08 17.90
N GLU A 58 -1.72 -18.06 16.58
CA GLU A 58 -1.41 -19.28 15.79
C GLU A 58 -0.16 -19.99 16.33
N LYS A 59 0.91 -19.22 16.63
CA LYS A 59 2.14 -19.75 17.22
C LYS A 59 1.92 -20.31 18.63
N GLU A 60 1.10 -19.65 19.44
CA GLU A 60 0.74 -20.12 20.79
C GLU A 60 -0.08 -21.41 20.77
N VAL A 61 -1.06 -21.52 19.86
CA VAL A 61 -1.82 -22.75 19.63
C VAL A 61 -0.85 -23.88 19.30
N LYS A 62 0.00 -23.71 18.28
CA LYS A 62 0.98 -24.72 17.87
C LYS A 62 1.88 -25.16 19.02
N LYS A 63 2.44 -24.21 19.76
CA LYS A 63 3.30 -24.48 20.93
C LYS A 63 2.57 -25.27 22.02
N THR A 64 1.28 -25.03 22.21
CA THR A 64 0.47 -25.73 23.22
C THR A 64 0.09 -27.13 22.72
N GLU A 65 -0.19 -27.29 21.42
CA GLU A 65 -0.38 -28.61 20.79
C GLU A 65 0.85 -29.50 20.95
N ASP A 66 2.04 -28.97 20.65
CA ASP A 66 3.31 -29.69 20.83
C ASP A 66 3.49 -30.17 22.28
N ARG A 67 3.11 -29.34 23.26
CA ARG A 67 3.17 -29.71 24.70
C ARG A 67 2.17 -30.80 25.05
N VAL A 68 0.96 -30.73 24.51
CA VAL A 68 -0.08 -31.76 24.69
C VAL A 68 0.41 -33.10 24.12
N GLU A 69 1.04 -33.08 22.95
CA GLU A 69 1.61 -34.28 22.33
C GLU A 69 2.78 -34.84 23.16
N GLN A 70 3.72 -34.00 23.58
CA GLN A 70 4.86 -34.40 24.40
C GLN A 70 4.43 -35.01 25.74
N LEU A 71 3.45 -34.41 26.43
CA LEU A 71 2.90 -34.94 27.67
C LEU A 71 2.19 -36.28 27.42
N SER A 72 1.43 -36.40 26.33
CA SER A 72 0.78 -37.66 25.94
C SER A 72 1.81 -38.77 25.69
N SER A 73 2.90 -38.47 25.00
CA SER A 73 4.01 -39.40 24.77
C SER A 73 4.67 -39.83 26.08
N ARG A 74 4.96 -38.89 26.99
CA ARG A 74 5.52 -39.17 28.33
C ARG A 74 4.61 -40.04 29.19
N ILE A 75 3.29 -39.82 29.13
CA ILE A 75 2.31 -40.68 29.82
C ILE A 75 2.38 -42.10 29.28
N ARG A 76 2.37 -42.29 27.94
CA ARG A 76 2.49 -43.62 27.33
C ARG A 76 3.78 -44.33 27.77
N THR A 77 4.92 -43.62 27.79
CA THR A 77 6.20 -44.19 28.24
C THR A 77 6.16 -44.57 29.73
N ALA A 78 5.62 -43.71 30.60
CA ALA A 78 5.50 -43.99 32.03
C ALA A 78 4.63 -45.22 32.31
N LEU A 79 3.51 -45.37 31.59
CA LEU A 79 2.64 -46.55 31.70
C LEU A 79 3.32 -47.83 31.20
N LYS A 80 4.09 -47.77 30.11
CA LYS A 80 4.89 -48.91 29.61
C LYS A 80 5.98 -49.36 30.59
N SER A 81 6.40 -48.48 31.50
CA SER A 81 7.39 -48.79 32.54
C SER A 81 6.75 -49.09 33.89
N ASP A 82 5.44 -49.33 33.95
CA ASP A 82 4.67 -49.58 35.18
C ASP A 82 4.79 -48.48 36.25
N ARG A 83 5.07 -47.24 35.82
CA ARG A 83 5.18 -46.05 36.70
C ARG A 83 3.91 -45.22 36.68
N GLU A 84 2.83 -45.77 37.22
CA GLU A 84 1.52 -45.11 37.23
C GLU A 84 1.50 -43.79 38.00
N ASP A 85 2.29 -43.66 39.06
CA ASP A 85 2.38 -42.46 39.89
C ASP A 85 2.89 -41.25 39.08
N ILE A 86 3.84 -41.48 38.18
CA ILE A 86 4.38 -40.48 37.25
C ILE A 86 3.40 -40.21 36.12
N ALA A 87 2.75 -41.25 35.58
CA ALA A 87 1.73 -41.10 34.57
C ALA A 87 0.59 -40.18 35.06
N LYS A 88 0.12 -40.37 36.30
CA LYS A 88 -0.91 -39.52 36.94
C LYS A 88 -0.48 -38.06 37.04
N LYS A 89 0.79 -37.78 37.39
CA LYS A 89 1.33 -36.41 37.44
C LYS A 89 1.35 -35.74 36.06
N TYR A 90 1.76 -36.46 35.02
CA TYR A 90 1.73 -35.94 33.65
C TYR A 90 0.31 -35.79 33.11
N ALA A 91 -0.61 -36.69 33.48
CA ALA A 91 -2.01 -36.60 33.08
C ALA A 91 -2.67 -35.32 33.61
N LYS A 92 -2.41 -34.92 34.87
CA LYS A 92 -2.90 -33.65 35.41
C LYS A 92 -2.40 -32.45 34.58
N ARG A 93 -1.09 -32.42 34.28
CA ARG A 93 -0.51 -31.36 33.44
C ARG A 93 -1.06 -31.35 32.02
N LEU A 94 -1.36 -32.54 31.47
CA LEU A 94 -1.97 -32.68 30.15
C LEU A 94 -3.36 -32.05 30.13
N ASP A 95 -4.15 -32.28 31.18
CA ASP A 95 -5.48 -31.69 31.33
C ASP A 95 -5.42 -30.15 31.36
N ASP A 96 -4.53 -29.60 32.19
CA ASP A 96 -4.27 -28.15 32.24
C ASP A 96 -3.87 -27.58 30.87
N GLN A 97 -3.01 -28.29 30.12
CA GLN A 97 -2.59 -27.85 28.78
C GLN A 97 -3.69 -27.98 27.73
N LYS A 98 -4.57 -28.99 27.81
CA LYS A 98 -5.72 -29.13 26.92
C LYS A 98 -6.73 -28.01 27.11
N GLU A 99 -7.03 -27.66 28.35
CA GLU A 99 -7.91 -26.53 28.68
C GLU A 99 -7.30 -25.20 28.19
N SER A 100 -5.98 -25.03 28.36
CA SER A 100 -5.27 -23.88 27.79
C SER A 100 -5.36 -23.85 26.27
N LEU A 101 -5.20 -24.99 25.61
CA LEU A 101 -5.26 -25.10 24.15
C LEU A 101 -6.64 -24.70 23.62
N GLU A 102 -7.70 -25.15 24.28
CA GLU A 102 -9.08 -24.81 23.89
C GLU A 102 -9.32 -23.31 23.98
N ARG A 103 -8.91 -22.67 25.08
CA ARG A 103 -8.98 -21.21 25.24
C ARG A 103 -8.22 -20.46 24.15
N THR A 104 -6.97 -20.84 23.88
CA THR A 104 -6.15 -20.16 22.87
C THR A 104 -6.73 -20.38 21.45
N LYS A 105 -7.31 -21.54 21.16
CA LYS A 105 -8.02 -21.80 19.89
C LYS A 105 -9.25 -20.91 19.73
N GLU A 106 -10.01 -20.69 20.79
CA GLU A 106 -11.15 -19.77 20.75
C GLU A 106 -10.71 -18.32 20.53
N GLN A 107 -9.64 -17.89 21.21
CA GLN A 107 -9.02 -16.58 20.98
C GLN A 107 -8.53 -16.41 19.55
N LEU A 108 -7.87 -17.43 18.99
CA LEU A 108 -7.42 -17.44 17.59
C LEU A 108 -8.60 -17.27 16.63
N LYS A 109 -9.69 -18.02 16.83
CA LYS A 109 -10.92 -17.88 16.02
C LYS A 109 -11.50 -16.47 16.10
N GLY A 110 -11.42 -15.83 17.27
CA GLY A 110 -11.77 -14.42 17.44
C GLY A 110 -10.87 -13.48 16.61
N ALA A 111 -9.55 -13.69 16.67
CA ALA A 111 -8.56 -12.91 15.93
C ALA A 111 -8.69 -13.09 14.41
N GLU A 112 -8.98 -14.30 13.92
CA GLU A 112 -9.24 -14.58 12.51
C GLU A 112 -10.42 -13.77 11.98
N ARG A 113 -11.54 -13.78 12.71
CA ARG A 113 -12.73 -12.98 12.36
C ARG A 113 -12.42 -11.48 12.38
N ALA A 114 -11.62 -11.02 13.34
CA ALA A 114 -11.22 -9.62 13.41
C ALA A 114 -10.35 -9.23 12.21
N TYR A 115 -9.39 -10.07 11.83
CA TYR A 115 -8.54 -9.86 10.65
C TYR A 115 -9.37 -9.87 9.35
N GLU A 116 -10.29 -10.82 9.19
CA GLU A 116 -11.18 -10.88 8.03
C GLU A 116 -12.05 -9.61 7.91
N LYS A 117 -12.61 -9.14 9.03
CA LYS A 117 -13.35 -7.87 9.07
C LYS A 117 -12.46 -6.69 8.67
N ALA A 118 -11.22 -6.64 9.15
CA ALA A 118 -10.28 -5.58 8.80
C ALA A 118 -9.97 -5.57 7.29
N LEU A 119 -9.84 -6.74 6.66
CA LEU A 119 -9.69 -6.85 5.20
C LEU A 119 -10.94 -6.38 4.43
N LYS A 120 -12.15 -6.70 4.93
CA LYS A 120 -13.40 -6.21 4.34
C LYS A 120 -13.51 -4.69 4.41
N VAL A 121 -13.12 -4.11 5.55
CA VAL A 121 -13.04 -2.66 5.73
C VAL A 121 -12.05 -2.04 4.76
N LYS A 122 -10.85 -2.62 4.60
CA LYS A 122 -9.88 -2.17 3.60
C LYS A 122 -10.45 -2.16 2.20
N LYS A 123 -11.12 -3.23 1.80
CA LYS A 123 -11.75 -3.33 0.47
C LYS A 123 -12.82 -2.26 0.27
N ALA A 124 -13.68 -2.04 1.26
CA ALA A 124 -14.69 -1.00 1.21
C ALA A 124 -14.08 0.40 1.12
N PHE A 125 -13.07 0.68 1.95
CA PHE A 125 -12.32 1.94 1.94
C PHE A 125 -11.68 2.20 0.57
N MET A 126 -10.99 1.22 -0.02
CA MET A 126 -10.35 1.40 -1.33
C MET A 126 -11.37 1.68 -2.43
N ARG A 127 -12.52 1.01 -2.42
CA ARG A 127 -13.60 1.26 -3.38
C ARG A 127 -14.18 2.67 -3.23
N GLU A 128 -14.37 3.10 -2.00
CA GLU A 128 -14.92 4.42 -1.69
C GLU A 128 -13.93 5.56 -1.99
N LYS A 129 -12.65 5.34 -1.69
CA LYS A 129 -11.54 6.20 -2.11
C LYS A 129 -11.55 6.37 -3.63
N GLU A 130 -11.57 5.28 -4.39
CA GLU A 130 -11.57 5.33 -5.86
C GLU A 130 -12.76 6.14 -6.37
N LYS A 131 -13.96 5.86 -5.85
CA LYS A 131 -15.16 6.61 -6.18
C LYS A 131 -15.02 8.11 -5.90
N LYS A 132 -14.52 8.50 -4.72
CA LYS A 132 -14.32 9.91 -4.36
C LYS A 132 -13.26 10.60 -5.22
N ILE A 133 -12.20 9.87 -5.60
CA ILE A 133 -11.17 10.40 -6.51
C ILE A 133 -11.77 10.68 -7.89
N GLN A 134 -12.59 9.76 -8.43
CA GLN A 134 -13.26 9.98 -9.71
C GLN A 134 -14.24 11.15 -9.65
N GLU A 135 -15.08 11.22 -8.60
CA GLU A 135 -15.99 12.36 -8.40
C GLU A 135 -15.24 13.70 -8.30
N ALA A 136 -14.10 13.73 -7.59
CA ALA A 136 -13.25 14.91 -7.49
C ALA A 136 -12.60 15.28 -8.82
N LYS A 137 -12.08 14.31 -9.59
CA LYS A 137 -11.54 14.55 -10.95
C LYS A 137 -12.61 15.09 -11.89
N ASP A 138 -13.82 14.54 -11.84
CA ASP A 138 -14.95 15.01 -12.64
C ASP A 138 -15.32 16.46 -12.30
N ALA A 139 -15.38 16.79 -11.01
CA ALA A 139 -15.64 18.14 -10.55
C ALA A 139 -14.54 19.13 -10.96
N LEU A 140 -13.26 18.72 -10.89
CA LEU A 140 -12.13 19.52 -11.35
C LEU A 140 -12.22 19.82 -12.84
N ARG A 141 -12.48 18.81 -13.68
CA ARG A 141 -12.66 19.00 -15.14
C ARG A 141 -13.84 19.93 -15.47
N GLN A 142 -14.94 19.81 -14.73
CA GLN A 142 -16.09 20.71 -14.91
C GLN A 142 -15.76 22.15 -14.51
N HIS A 143 -15.02 22.33 -13.43
CA HIS A 143 -14.57 23.65 -12.99
C HIS A 143 -13.61 24.29 -13.99
N GLU A 144 -12.62 23.54 -14.50
CA GLU A 144 -11.70 24.00 -15.55
C GLU A 144 -12.46 24.42 -16.82
N ARG A 145 -13.46 23.63 -17.25
CA ARG A 145 -14.33 23.99 -18.38
C ARG A 145 -15.13 25.25 -18.12
N ALA A 146 -15.67 25.43 -16.92
CA ALA A 146 -16.42 26.63 -16.56
C ALA A 146 -15.54 27.89 -16.55
N GLN A 147 -14.29 27.78 -16.04
CA GLN A 147 -13.32 28.88 -16.08
C GLN A 147 -12.95 29.23 -17.51
N TRP A 148 -12.68 28.24 -18.36
CA TRP A 148 -12.40 28.44 -19.78
C TRP A 148 -13.56 29.13 -20.50
N GLN A 149 -14.81 28.70 -20.25
CA GLN A 149 -15.99 29.34 -20.82
C GLN A 149 -16.14 30.80 -20.36
N ALA A 150 -15.84 31.10 -19.10
CA ALA A 150 -15.86 32.47 -18.58
C ALA A 150 -14.78 33.34 -19.23
N GLU A 151 -13.55 32.83 -19.38
CA GLU A 151 -12.45 33.54 -20.03
C GLU A 151 -12.75 33.82 -21.52
N ILE A 152 -13.40 32.87 -22.21
CA ILE A 152 -13.91 33.09 -23.56
C ILE A 152 -14.97 34.20 -23.58
N ALA A 153 -15.94 34.16 -22.66
CA ALA A 153 -16.99 35.17 -22.61
C ALA A 153 -16.43 36.58 -22.33
N ASP A 154 -15.50 36.70 -21.38
CA ASP A 154 -14.84 37.96 -21.02
C ASP A 154 -14.02 38.53 -22.19
N THR A 155 -13.27 37.67 -22.89
CA THR A 155 -12.56 38.09 -24.10
C THR A 155 -13.53 38.53 -25.20
N MET A 156 -14.62 37.78 -25.43
CA MET A 156 -15.66 38.16 -26.40
C MET A 156 -16.31 39.52 -26.06
N GLU A 157 -16.67 39.77 -24.80
CA GLU A 157 -17.21 41.07 -24.35
C GLU A 157 -16.20 42.20 -24.57
N GLN A 158 -14.92 41.96 -24.24
CA GLN A 158 -13.84 42.93 -24.42
C GLN A 158 -13.58 43.24 -25.91
N PHE A 159 -13.79 42.27 -26.81
CA PHE A 159 -13.69 42.45 -28.25
C PHE A 159 -14.93 43.14 -28.86
N GLU A 160 -16.13 42.87 -28.36
CA GLU A 160 -17.39 43.47 -28.83
C GLU A 160 -17.43 44.99 -28.57
N VAL A 161 -16.82 45.44 -27.47
CA VAL A 161 -16.68 46.87 -27.13
C VAL A 161 -15.67 47.62 -28.02
N SER A 162 -14.78 46.92 -28.73
CA SER A 162 -13.71 47.53 -29.55
C SER A 162 -14.04 47.68 -31.05
N GLY A 163 -15.17 47.19 -31.56
CA GLY A 163 -15.65 47.50 -32.93
C GLY A 163 -14.74 47.09 -34.09
N LEU A 164 -14.12 45.90 -34.02
CA LEU A 164 -13.26 45.35 -35.08
C LEU A 164 -13.79 43.99 -35.59
N ASP A 165 -14.80 44.02 -36.47
CA ASP A 165 -15.46 42.82 -37.01
C ASP A 165 -14.52 41.86 -37.79
N GLN A 166 -13.40 42.32 -38.35
CA GLN A 166 -12.49 41.47 -39.13
C GLN A 166 -11.51 40.65 -38.29
N THR A 167 -11.19 41.07 -37.07
CA THR A 167 -10.32 40.32 -36.16
C THR A 167 -11.09 39.28 -35.34
N HIS A 168 -12.43 39.36 -35.34
CA HIS A 168 -13.30 38.44 -34.61
C HIS A 168 -13.24 37.01 -35.19
N ASP A 169 -13.41 36.84 -36.52
CA ASP A 169 -13.40 35.51 -37.16
C ASP A 169 -12.06 34.78 -37.00
N GLU A 170 -10.93 35.51 -37.07
CA GLU A 170 -9.61 34.89 -36.91
C GLU A 170 -9.33 34.48 -35.46
N MET A 171 -9.83 35.26 -34.48
CA MET A 171 -9.73 34.93 -33.07
C MET A 171 -10.66 33.78 -32.67
N VAL A 172 -11.91 33.77 -33.13
CA VAL A 172 -12.84 32.64 -32.93
C VAL A 172 -12.23 31.35 -33.47
N ARG A 173 -11.64 31.39 -34.68
CA ARG A 173 -10.96 30.23 -35.25
C ARG A 173 -9.75 29.77 -34.44
N ARG A 174 -8.92 30.69 -33.93
CA ARG A 174 -7.79 30.34 -33.04
C ARG A 174 -8.26 29.73 -31.73
N LEU A 175 -9.34 30.26 -31.18
CA LEU A 175 -9.93 29.79 -29.94
C LEU A 175 -10.53 28.39 -30.10
N ASP A 176 -11.22 28.13 -31.21
CA ASP A 176 -11.71 26.80 -31.56
C ASP A 176 -10.55 25.82 -31.74
N GLU A 177 -9.45 26.23 -32.38
CA GLU A 177 -8.23 25.42 -32.51
C GLU A 177 -7.60 25.11 -31.14
N GLU A 178 -7.50 26.09 -30.23
CA GLU A 178 -6.96 25.87 -28.89
C GLU A 178 -7.87 25.00 -28.02
N SER A 179 -9.18 25.23 -28.07
CA SER A 179 -10.18 24.41 -27.36
C SER A 179 -10.12 22.96 -27.84
N ALA A 180 -10.11 22.73 -29.16
CA ALA A 180 -10.00 21.41 -29.75
C ALA A 180 -8.67 20.72 -29.39
N LYS A 181 -7.56 21.48 -29.35
CA LYS A 181 -6.24 20.96 -28.98
C LYS A 181 -6.17 20.58 -27.49
N ASN A 182 -6.80 21.36 -26.61
CA ASN A 182 -6.85 21.05 -25.19
C ASN A 182 -7.79 19.88 -24.89
N GLU A 183 -8.93 19.78 -25.60
CA GLU A 183 -9.83 18.62 -25.53
C GLU A 183 -9.13 17.35 -26.00
N ALA A 184 -8.42 17.39 -27.14
CA ALA A 184 -7.63 16.27 -27.65
C ALA A 184 -6.53 15.85 -26.66
N ARG A 185 -5.82 16.80 -26.03
CA ARG A 185 -4.81 16.50 -25.00
C ARG A 185 -5.40 15.81 -23.78
N MET A 186 -6.60 16.21 -23.36
CA MET A 186 -7.30 15.60 -22.23
C MET A 186 -7.79 14.18 -22.58
N GLU A 187 -8.33 13.99 -23.78
CA GLU A 187 -8.74 12.67 -24.27
C GLU A 187 -7.55 11.71 -24.37
N MET A 188 -6.42 12.17 -24.93
CA MET A 188 -5.18 11.39 -24.99
C MET A 188 -4.63 11.03 -23.60
N ALA A 189 -4.77 11.91 -22.60
CA ALA A 189 -4.32 11.64 -21.22
C ALA A 189 -5.21 10.62 -20.48
N LEU A 190 -6.46 10.47 -20.92
CA LEU A 190 -7.38 9.43 -20.41
C LEU A 190 -7.13 8.11 -21.14
N ASP A 191 -6.99 8.17 -22.46
CA ASP A 191 -6.70 7.01 -23.32
C ASP A 191 -5.32 6.41 -23.01
N SER A 192 -4.33 7.21 -22.59
CA SER A 192 -3.02 6.70 -22.14
C SER A 192 -3.10 5.86 -20.87
N VAL A 193 -4.03 6.17 -19.96
CA VAL A 193 -4.21 5.41 -18.71
C VAL A 193 -4.95 4.10 -18.98
N ASP A 194 -5.94 4.13 -19.87
CA ASP A 194 -6.68 2.92 -20.28
C ASP A 194 -5.83 2.00 -21.16
N THR A 195 -4.94 2.54 -22.00
CA THR A 195 -3.99 1.74 -22.80
C THR A 195 -2.88 1.12 -21.95
N GLU A 196 -2.34 1.82 -20.94
CA GLU A 196 -1.42 1.21 -19.96
C GLU A 196 -2.11 0.07 -19.17
N ALA A 197 -3.38 0.26 -18.77
CA ALA A 197 -4.13 -0.79 -18.10
C ALA A 197 -4.38 -2.02 -18.99
N LEU A 198 -4.69 -1.80 -20.28
CA LEU A 198 -4.82 -2.87 -21.28
C LEU A 198 -3.49 -3.60 -21.52
N GLN A 199 -2.38 -2.88 -21.65
CA GLN A 199 -1.04 -3.47 -21.81
C GLN A 199 -0.66 -4.32 -20.60
N ILE A 200 -0.96 -3.85 -19.37
CA ILE A 200 -0.72 -4.63 -18.15
C ILE A 200 -1.59 -5.90 -18.13
N GLU A 201 -2.82 -5.84 -18.65
CA GLU A 201 -3.69 -7.02 -18.76
C GLU A 201 -3.17 -8.02 -19.81
N GLU A 202 -2.76 -7.54 -20.98
CA GLU A 202 -2.12 -8.34 -22.04
C GLU A 202 -0.81 -8.99 -21.55
N ASP A 203 0.08 -8.23 -20.91
CA ASP A 203 1.34 -8.73 -20.33
C ASP A 203 1.06 -9.79 -19.24
N ALA A 204 0.01 -9.60 -18.43
CA ALA A 204 -0.38 -10.56 -17.41
C ALA A 204 -0.97 -11.84 -18.02
N GLU A 205 -1.66 -11.76 -19.16
CA GLU A 205 -2.12 -12.94 -19.91
C GLU A 205 -0.95 -13.67 -20.58
N GLU A 206 0.00 -12.96 -21.17
CA GLU A 206 1.20 -13.53 -21.77
C GLU A 206 2.07 -14.26 -20.73
N LEU A 207 2.28 -13.64 -19.55
CA LEU A 207 2.98 -14.29 -18.44
C LEU A 207 2.27 -15.56 -17.95
N ARG A 208 0.94 -15.58 -17.90
CA ARG A 208 0.18 -16.80 -17.56
C ARG A 208 0.31 -17.87 -18.65
N ALA A 209 0.27 -17.48 -19.91
CA ALA A 209 0.44 -18.40 -21.03
C ALA A 209 1.85 -19.03 -21.01
N GLN A 210 2.87 -18.21 -20.72
CA GLN A 210 4.25 -18.68 -20.58
C GLN A 210 4.41 -19.67 -19.42
N GLN A 211 3.80 -19.39 -18.26
CA GLN A 211 3.80 -20.33 -17.12
C GLN A 211 3.17 -21.68 -17.47
N VAL A 212 2.06 -21.69 -18.21
CA VAL A 212 1.41 -22.94 -18.65
C VAL A 212 2.30 -23.72 -19.61
N VAL A 213 3.01 -23.04 -20.53
CA VAL A 213 3.97 -23.67 -21.43
C VAL A 213 5.15 -24.26 -20.65
N ASP A 214 5.65 -23.54 -19.65
CA ASP A 214 6.77 -24.00 -18.82
C ASP A 214 6.38 -25.21 -17.95
N GLU A 215 5.16 -25.22 -17.41
CA GLU A 215 4.58 -26.40 -16.74
C GLU A 215 4.49 -27.60 -17.70
N PHE A 216 4.05 -27.38 -18.95
CA PHE A 216 3.98 -28.44 -19.97
C PHE A 216 5.36 -28.95 -20.38
N LYS A 217 6.37 -28.07 -20.49
CA LYS A 217 7.76 -28.44 -20.76
C LYS A 217 8.37 -29.24 -19.60
N ALA A 218 8.04 -28.88 -18.35
CA ALA A 218 8.44 -29.62 -17.17
C ALA A 218 7.82 -31.03 -17.13
N ASP A 219 6.54 -31.17 -17.46
CA ASP A 219 5.83 -32.47 -17.56
C ASP A 219 6.37 -33.34 -18.71
N MET A 220 6.83 -32.72 -19.80
CA MET A 220 7.44 -33.40 -20.95
C MET A 220 8.94 -33.72 -20.73
N GLY A 221 9.51 -33.37 -19.57
CA GLY A 221 10.92 -33.63 -19.25
C GLY A 221 11.93 -32.82 -20.07
N MET A 222 11.49 -31.70 -20.67
CA MET A 222 12.32 -30.80 -21.49
C MET A 222 12.73 -29.53 -20.73
N ALA A 223 12.87 -29.62 -19.40
CA ALA A 223 13.38 -28.51 -18.61
C ALA A 223 14.86 -28.27 -18.98
N GLU A 224 15.12 -27.22 -19.76
CA GLU A 224 16.46 -26.68 -19.92
C GLU A 224 16.93 -26.21 -18.53
N ALA A 225 18.03 -26.80 -18.07
CA ALA A 225 18.79 -26.27 -16.96
C ALA A 225 19.52 -25.03 -17.46
N ASP A 226 18.90 -23.87 -17.30
CA ASP A 226 19.63 -22.61 -17.46
C ASP A 226 20.34 -22.28 -16.13
N GLU A 227 21.67 -22.30 -16.24
CA GLU A 227 22.64 -21.82 -15.26
C GLU A 227 22.39 -20.33 -14.91
N PRO A 228 22.84 -19.87 -13.73
CA PRO A 228 22.61 -18.50 -13.29
C PRO A 228 23.39 -17.52 -14.17
N LEU A 229 22.67 -16.59 -14.81
CA LEU A 229 23.29 -15.48 -15.51
C LEU A 229 24.12 -14.65 -14.53
N GLY A 230 25.42 -14.63 -14.83
CA GLY A 230 26.45 -13.93 -14.10
C GLY A 230 26.34 -12.42 -14.19
N GLN A 231 27.09 -11.82 -13.27
CA GLN A 231 27.52 -10.44 -13.21
C GLN A 231 27.80 -9.84 -14.59
N GLU A 232 27.10 -8.75 -14.92
CA GLU A 232 27.67 -7.69 -15.74
C GLU A 232 27.62 -6.37 -14.97
N SER A 233 28.78 -5.72 -15.03
CA SER A 233 29.22 -4.51 -14.37
C SER A 233 28.37 -3.29 -14.70
N VAL A 234 27.98 -2.56 -13.66
CA VAL A 234 27.61 -1.15 -13.79
C VAL A 234 28.91 -0.36 -14.01
N GLU A 235 29.13 0.11 -15.24
CA GLU A 235 30.05 1.20 -15.53
C GLU A 235 29.50 2.47 -14.87
N GLU A 236 30.20 2.96 -13.84
CA GLU A 236 30.04 4.32 -13.33
C GLU A 236 30.69 5.29 -14.32
N GLU A 237 29.85 6.08 -15.00
CA GLU A 237 30.26 7.24 -15.77
C GLU A 237 30.77 8.32 -14.80
N THR A 238 32.08 8.52 -14.79
CA THR A 238 32.79 9.50 -13.98
C THR A 238 32.49 10.92 -14.45
N ILE A 239 31.85 11.71 -13.58
CA ILE A 239 31.80 13.18 -13.70
C ILE A 239 33.17 13.73 -13.28
N ASP A 240 33.86 14.34 -14.24
CA ASP A 240 35.15 14.99 -14.10
C ASP A 240 34.98 16.34 -13.37
N VAL A 241 35.57 16.47 -12.17
CA VAL A 241 35.78 17.75 -11.49
C VAL A 241 37.26 17.80 -11.10
N PRO A 242 38.03 18.82 -11.52
CA PRO A 242 39.46 18.88 -11.27
C PRO A 242 39.77 19.14 -9.80
N GLU A 243 40.75 18.39 -9.30
CA GLU A 243 41.40 18.55 -8.00
C GLU A 243 42.10 19.91 -7.87
N ASP A 244 42.04 20.51 -6.69
CA ASP A 244 43.22 21.11 -6.06
C ASP A 244 43.04 21.31 -4.55
N GLU A 245 44.11 20.94 -3.84
CA GLU A 245 44.57 21.34 -2.49
C GLU A 245 44.08 20.58 -1.23
N GLU A 246 44.96 19.64 -0.85
CA GLU A 246 45.38 19.15 0.47
C GLU A 246 44.95 19.98 1.70
N ILE A 247 44.60 19.28 2.80
CA ILE A 247 45.38 19.28 4.07
C ILE A 247 44.86 18.16 4.99
N GLU A 248 45.83 17.46 5.58
CA GLU A 248 45.77 16.31 6.48
C GLU A 248 44.90 16.49 7.75
N GLU A 249 44.15 15.45 8.13
CA GLU A 249 43.87 15.14 9.53
C GLU A 249 44.68 13.91 9.96
N PRO A 250 45.45 13.94 11.06
CA PRO A 250 45.93 12.71 11.66
C PRO A 250 44.95 12.15 12.70
N SER A 251 44.63 10.89 12.44
CA SER A 251 43.80 9.95 13.18
C SER A 251 44.21 9.65 14.64
N LYS A 252 43.16 9.42 15.45
CA LYS A 252 42.95 8.33 16.44
C LYS A 252 44.06 7.95 17.45
N THR A 253 43.69 8.15 18.73
CA THR A 253 43.72 7.22 19.88
C THR A 253 45.05 6.59 20.34
N ILE A 254 45.32 6.65 21.66
CA ILE A 254 45.58 5.49 22.53
C ILE A 254 45.82 5.95 23.99
N GLY A 255 45.17 5.27 24.94
CA GLY A 255 45.81 4.74 26.14
C GLY A 255 46.20 5.66 27.30
N LYS A 256 45.31 5.75 28.30
CA LYS A 256 45.53 5.31 29.69
C LYS A 256 46.96 5.50 30.27
N GLN A 257 47.14 6.43 31.21
CA GLN A 257 47.44 6.14 32.64
C GLN A 257 47.87 7.39 33.45
N ARG A 258 47.23 7.50 34.61
CA ARG A 258 47.80 7.82 35.94
C ARG A 258 48.56 9.13 36.20
N ASN A 259 48.01 9.79 37.23
CA ASN A 259 48.64 10.25 38.47
C ASN A 259 49.42 11.58 38.51
N LYS A 260 48.87 12.42 39.42
CA LYS A 260 49.52 13.14 40.53
C LYS A 260 50.24 14.47 40.26
N SER A 261 49.97 15.36 41.23
CA SER A 261 50.78 16.49 41.76
C SER A 261 51.00 17.65 40.80
N GLU A 262 50.78 18.92 41.14
CA GLU A 262 50.62 19.66 42.40
C GLU A 262 49.65 20.83 42.16
#